data_AF-A0A6A4X3L7-F1
#
_entry.id   AF-A0A6A4X3L7-F1
#
_cell.length_a   1.000
_cell.length_b   1.000
_cell.length_c   1.000
_cell.angle_alpha   90.00
_cell.angle_beta   90.00
_cell.angle_gamma   90.00
#
_symmetry.space_group_name_H-M   'P 1'
#
loop_
_entity.id
_entity.type
_entity.pdbx_description
1 polymer ?
#
loop_
_entity_poly.entity_id
_entity_poly.type
_entity_poly.pdbx_seq_one_letter_code
_entity_poly.pdbx_strand_id
1 'polypeptide(L)'
;MSNSRLPSRQYPVGGRITAVLASLPSHGPGALTAREDPNNRAGQSSPHLGPATDFYKKLALECSSQQVAVDLFSVAAAYTDLATLSGVSQFSGGSVHYYPGVHTQLNPAQTEAFERGLRRYLTRKIGFEAVMRIRCTRGLAMHTFHGNFFVRSTDLLSLPNVSPDAGFGIQVSVEEALSDTHTACFQAALLYTSSKGERRIRVHTLCLPVTPNMHEVIQGADQEAVTSLLAKMG
;
A
#
# COMPACT_ATOMS: atom_id res chain seq x y z
N MET A 1 44.29 -2.14 -28.14
CA MET A 1 43.23 -1.19 -27.73
C MET A 1 42.26 -1.92 -26.80
N SER A 2 42.55 -1.90 -25.50
CA SER A 2 41.68 -2.48 -24.47
C SER A 2 40.67 -1.43 -24.01
N ASN A 3 39.39 -1.61 -24.34
CA ASN A 3 38.32 -0.79 -23.80
C ASN A 3 38.07 -1.19 -22.33
N SER A 4 38.84 -0.60 -21.42
CA SER A 4 38.51 -0.60 -19.99
C SER A 4 37.28 0.30 -19.78
N ARG A 5 36.09 -0.30 -19.70
CA ARG A 5 34.91 0.40 -19.19
C ARG A 5 35.22 0.79 -17.74
N LEU A 6 35.34 2.08 -17.49
CA LEU A 6 35.30 2.63 -16.13
C LEU A 6 34.05 2.08 -15.42
N PRO A 7 34.11 1.74 -14.12
CA PRO A 7 32.92 1.34 -13.38
C PRO A 7 31.92 2.51 -13.45
N SER A 8 30.75 2.24 -14.04
CA SER A 8 29.65 3.21 -14.07
C SER A 8 29.36 3.64 -12.64
N ARG A 9 29.54 4.93 -12.36
CA ARG A 9 29.15 5.56 -11.10
C ARG A 9 27.71 5.10 -10.79
N GLN A 10 27.52 4.25 -9.78
CA GLN A 10 26.19 3.83 -9.34
C GLN A 10 25.54 5.08 -8.75
N TYR A 11 24.71 5.75 -9.56
CA TYR A 11 23.76 6.70 -9.02
C TYR A 11 22.89 5.96 -8.01
N PRO A 12 22.48 6.59 -6.89
CA PRO A 12 21.54 5.98 -5.97
C PRO A 12 20.31 5.52 -6.77
N VAL A 13 20.05 4.22 -6.77
CA VAL A 13 18.87 3.64 -7.39
C VAL A 13 17.84 3.42 -6.29
N GLY A 14 16.59 3.75 -6.58
CA GLY A 14 15.46 3.31 -5.75
C GLY A 14 15.35 1.78 -5.76
N GLY A 15 14.25 1.25 -5.23
CA GLY A 15 14.04 -0.19 -5.22
C GLY A 15 13.14 -0.64 -4.09
N ARG A 16 13.40 -1.85 -3.60
CA ARG A 16 12.56 -2.54 -2.62
C ARG A 16 13.42 -3.10 -1.51
N ILE A 17 13.10 -2.77 -0.27
CA ILE A 17 13.64 -3.39 0.94
C ILE A 17 12.65 -4.44 1.42
N THR A 18 13.12 -5.67 1.63
CA THR A 18 12.34 -6.74 2.25
C THR A 18 12.85 -6.96 3.67
N ALA A 19 12.10 -6.51 4.67
CA ALA A 19 12.42 -6.69 6.07
C ALA A 19 11.70 -7.91 6.64
N VAL A 20 12.43 -8.88 7.18
CA VAL A 20 11.85 -10.04 7.88
C VAL A 20 12.04 -9.86 9.38
N LEU A 21 10.93 -9.76 10.10
CA LEU A 21 10.87 -9.46 11.52
C LEU A 21 10.49 -10.71 12.32
N ALA A 22 11.40 -11.15 13.19
CA ALA A 22 11.19 -12.31 14.05
C ALA A 22 10.98 -11.96 15.54
N SER A 23 11.23 -10.71 15.94
CA SER A 23 11.09 -10.24 17.33
C SER A 23 10.90 -8.72 17.38
N LEU A 24 10.46 -8.21 18.54
CA LEU A 24 10.29 -6.78 18.79
C LEU A 24 11.65 -6.05 18.70
N PRO A 25 11.79 -5.00 17.87
CA PRO A 25 13.00 -4.18 17.84
C PRO A 25 13.17 -3.45 19.17
N SER A 26 14.12 -3.87 20.00
CA SER A 26 14.30 -3.36 21.38
C SER A 26 15.54 -2.49 21.56
N HIS A 27 16.35 -2.31 20.52
CA HIS A 27 17.61 -1.59 20.58
C HIS A 27 17.79 -0.67 19.38
N GLY A 28 18.48 0.46 19.59
CA GLY A 28 18.78 1.45 18.56
C GLY A 28 17.64 2.43 18.28
N PRO A 29 17.77 3.25 17.21
CA PRO A 29 16.74 4.20 16.82
C PRO A 29 15.42 3.49 16.48
N GLY A 30 14.32 3.99 17.04
CA GLY A 30 13.00 3.38 16.85
C GLY A 30 12.73 2.18 17.75
N ALA A 31 13.59 1.87 18.73
CA ALA A 31 13.35 0.81 19.71
C ALA A 31 11.96 0.92 20.36
N LEU A 32 11.32 -0.22 20.53
CA LEU A 32 9.96 -0.39 21.04
C LEU A 32 9.97 -1.23 22.31
N THR A 33 8.98 -0.97 23.16
CA THR A 33 8.71 -1.75 24.37
C THR A 33 7.43 -2.56 24.18
N ALA A 34 7.35 -3.72 24.84
CA ALA A 34 6.12 -4.50 24.88
C ALA A 34 5.04 -3.69 25.61
N ARG A 35 4.04 -3.21 24.86
CA ARG A 35 2.94 -2.36 25.36
C ARG A 35 1.57 -3.01 25.19
N GLU A 36 1.52 -4.28 24.76
CA GLU A 36 0.30 -5.08 24.83
C GLU A 36 0.02 -5.39 26.31
N ASP A 37 -1.20 -5.07 26.74
CA ASP A 37 -1.73 -5.53 28.03
C ASP A 37 -2.70 -6.71 27.78
N PRO A 38 -2.33 -7.94 28.18
CA PRO A 38 -3.18 -9.12 28.00
C PRO A 38 -4.55 -9.00 28.68
N ASN A 39 -4.68 -8.17 29.72
CA ASN A 39 -5.92 -8.00 30.47
C ASN A 39 -6.94 -7.11 29.75
N ASN A 40 -6.52 -6.35 28.73
CA ASN A 40 -7.39 -5.44 27.98
C ASN A 40 -8.13 -6.10 26.81
N ARG A 41 -8.02 -7.43 26.61
CA ARG A 41 -8.67 -8.15 25.50
C ARG A 41 -10.21 -8.09 25.50
N ALA A 42 -10.83 -7.69 26.61
CA ALA A 42 -12.29 -7.60 26.78
C ALA A 42 -12.83 -6.16 26.93
N GLY A 43 -11.99 -5.13 26.78
CA GLY A 43 -12.40 -3.73 26.93
C GLY A 43 -13.07 -3.13 25.68
N GLN A 44 -13.93 -2.12 25.86
CA GLN A 44 -14.58 -1.40 24.75
C GLN A 44 -13.63 -0.54 23.90
N SER A 45 -12.40 -0.29 24.38
CA SER A 45 -11.35 0.41 23.64
C SER A 45 -10.12 -0.48 23.54
N SER A 46 -9.51 -0.51 22.36
CA SER A 46 -8.22 -1.17 22.12
C SER A 46 -7.12 -0.13 22.25
N PRO A 47 -6.47 0.03 23.44
CA PRO A 47 -5.35 0.94 23.58
C PRO A 47 -4.19 0.51 22.67
N HIS A 48 -3.31 1.45 22.31
CA HIS A 48 -2.08 1.19 21.54
C HIS A 48 -2.26 0.73 20.07
N LEU A 49 -3.41 0.98 19.46
CA LEU A 49 -3.59 0.82 18.00
C LEU A 49 -2.86 1.88 17.17
N GLY A 50 -2.48 3.01 17.78
CA GLY A 50 -1.62 4.02 17.17
C GLY A 50 -0.12 3.72 17.32
N PRO A 51 0.74 4.24 16.45
CA PRO A 51 2.18 4.03 16.54
C PRO A 51 2.76 4.62 17.84
N ALA A 52 3.68 3.91 18.48
CA ALA A 52 4.38 4.38 19.69
C ALA A 52 5.36 5.52 19.42
N THR A 53 5.85 5.60 18.18
CA THR A 53 6.84 6.57 17.72
C THR A 53 6.61 6.90 16.25
N ASP A 54 6.99 8.11 15.84
CA ASP A 54 6.92 8.55 14.45
C ASP A 54 8.14 8.14 13.61
N PHE A 55 9.13 7.47 14.22
CA PHE A 55 10.37 7.03 13.58
C PHE A 55 10.13 6.26 12.27
N TYR A 56 9.27 5.23 12.30
CA TYR A 56 9.01 4.38 11.13
C TYR A 56 8.26 5.10 10.02
N LYS A 57 7.41 6.08 10.38
CA LYS A 57 6.77 6.95 9.39
C LYS A 57 7.79 7.89 8.74
N LYS A 58 8.67 8.52 9.52
CA LYS A 58 9.74 9.38 8.98
C LYS A 58 10.67 8.61 8.05
N LEU A 59 11.13 7.42 8.47
CA LEU A 59 11.94 6.53 7.66
C LEU A 59 11.24 6.17 6.33
N ALA A 60 9.95 5.84 6.37
CA ALA A 60 9.19 5.55 5.15
C ALA A 60 9.09 6.72 4.19
N LEU A 61 8.93 7.94 4.70
CA LEU A 61 8.89 9.15 3.86
C LEU A 61 10.24 9.41 3.21
N GLU A 62 11.34 9.20 3.94
CA GLU A 62 12.70 9.26 3.39
C GLU A 62 12.89 8.20 2.29
N CYS A 63 12.54 6.94 2.54
CA CYS A 63 12.57 5.87 1.55
C CYS A 63 11.75 6.23 0.30
N SER A 64 10.51 6.69 0.49
CA SER A 64 9.62 7.07 -0.61
C SER A 64 10.18 8.20 -1.47
N SER A 65 10.86 9.18 -0.85
CA SER A 65 11.54 10.26 -1.58
C SER A 65 12.63 9.74 -2.53
N GLN A 66 13.28 8.63 -2.15
CA GLN A 66 14.33 7.95 -2.93
C GLN A 66 13.80 6.80 -3.79
N GLN A 67 12.49 6.71 -4.01
CA GLN A 67 11.86 5.63 -4.76
C GLN A 67 12.14 4.23 -4.16
N VAL A 68 12.21 4.14 -2.83
CA VAL A 68 12.35 2.89 -2.08
C VAL A 68 11.03 2.54 -1.38
N ALA A 69 10.49 1.35 -1.62
CA ALA A 69 9.42 0.76 -0.80
C ALA A 69 10.00 -0.22 0.23
N VAL A 70 9.39 -0.28 1.42
CA VAL A 70 9.77 -1.23 2.47
C VAL A 70 8.63 -2.22 2.68
N ASP A 71 8.84 -3.49 2.37
CA ASP A 71 7.90 -4.56 2.66
C ASP A 71 8.28 -5.28 3.95
N LEU A 72 7.33 -5.46 4.85
CA LEU A 72 7.53 -6.09 6.16
C LEU A 72 6.94 -7.48 6.19
N PHE A 73 7.74 -8.49 6.50
CA PHE A 73 7.31 -9.86 6.79
C PHE A 73 7.48 -10.12 8.29
N SER A 74 6.39 -10.14 9.04
CA SER A 74 6.43 -10.50 10.46
C SER A 74 6.20 -12.00 10.60
N VAL A 75 7.24 -12.71 11.02
CA VAL A 75 7.26 -14.16 11.29
C VAL A 75 7.35 -14.48 12.79
N ALA A 76 7.32 -13.43 13.63
CA ALA A 76 7.51 -13.54 15.06
C ALA A 76 6.44 -14.41 15.73
N ALA A 77 6.86 -15.16 16.76
CA ALA A 77 5.96 -15.90 17.64
C ALA A 77 5.41 -15.05 18.79
N ALA A 78 6.11 -13.97 19.14
CA ALA A 78 5.75 -13.05 20.21
C ALA A 78 5.30 -11.70 19.65
N TYR A 79 4.75 -10.85 20.53
CA TYR A 79 4.36 -9.48 20.22
C TYR A 79 5.52 -8.67 19.58
N THR A 80 5.23 -7.96 18.50
CA THR A 80 6.19 -7.13 17.75
C THR A 80 5.75 -5.70 17.51
N ASP A 81 4.59 -5.28 18.02
CA ASP A 81 4.04 -3.94 17.80
C ASP A 81 3.87 -3.56 16.31
N LEU A 82 3.12 -4.38 15.57
CA LEU A 82 2.79 -4.09 14.16
C LEU A 82 2.05 -2.77 13.96
N ALA A 83 1.33 -2.27 14.97
CA ALA A 83 0.71 -0.94 14.93
C ALA A 83 1.74 0.16 14.69
N THR A 84 2.93 0.04 15.28
CA THR A 84 4.05 0.97 15.04
C THR A 84 4.83 0.62 13.77
N LEU A 85 5.18 -0.66 13.59
CA LEU A 85 6.10 -1.08 12.53
C LEU A 85 5.48 -1.01 11.13
N SER A 86 4.18 -1.27 10.99
CA SER A 86 3.48 -1.25 9.70
C SER A 86 3.56 0.10 8.99
N GLY A 87 3.75 1.19 9.75
CA GLY A 87 3.94 2.54 9.20
C GLY A 87 5.09 2.59 8.19
N VAL A 88 6.15 1.79 8.38
CA VAL A 88 7.28 1.79 7.43
C VAL A 88 6.85 1.36 6.03
N SER A 89 5.94 0.39 5.94
CA SER A 89 5.41 -0.12 4.68
C SER A 89 4.28 0.75 4.15
N GLN A 90 3.38 1.19 5.03
CA GLN A 90 2.22 2.00 4.65
C GLN A 90 2.64 3.29 3.91
N PHE A 91 3.59 4.04 4.48
CA PHE A 91 3.98 5.35 3.95
C PHE A 91 5.08 5.27 2.86
N SER A 92 5.71 4.12 2.66
CA SER A 92 6.66 3.89 1.57
C SER A 92 6.04 3.18 0.35
N GLY A 93 4.75 2.85 0.41
CA GLY A 93 4.06 2.11 -0.66
C GLY A 93 4.40 0.62 -0.72
N GLY A 94 4.93 0.06 0.38
CA GLY A 94 5.17 -1.36 0.56
C GLY A 94 3.95 -2.12 1.10
N SER A 95 4.16 -3.38 1.46
CA SER A 95 3.16 -4.29 2.03
C SER A 95 3.62 -4.93 3.32
N VAL A 96 2.66 -5.18 4.21
CA VAL A 96 2.87 -5.95 5.45
C VAL A 96 2.30 -7.36 5.25
N HIS A 97 3.12 -8.35 5.56
CA HIS A 97 2.76 -9.76 5.54
C HIS A 97 2.92 -10.34 6.95
N TYR A 98 1.88 -10.97 7.47
CA TYR A 98 1.85 -11.47 8.84
C TYR A 98 1.69 -13.00 8.85
N TYR A 99 2.69 -13.68 9.41
CA TYR A 99 2.76 -15.12 9.57
C TYR A 99 3.10 -15.42 11.04
N PRO A 100 2.11 -15.47 11.94
CA PRO A 100 2.37 -15.62 13.37
C PRO A 100 2.98 -16.98 13.71
N GLY A 101 4.05 -16.98 14.50
CA GLY A 101 4.61 -18.20 15.08
C GLY A 101 5.11 -19.21 14.05
N VAL A 102 5.81 -18.73 13.00
CA VAL A 102 6.48 -19.61 12.03
C VAL A 102 7.49 -20.50 12.76
N HIS A 103 7.31 -21.82 12.65
CA HIS A 103 8.21 -22.80 13.22
C HIS A 103 8.13 -24.11 12.45
N THR A 104 9.26 -24.63 11.98
CA THR A 104 9.33 -25.80 11.09
C THR A 104 8.80 -27.11 11.67
N GLN A 105 8.73 -27.24 13.00
CA GLN A 105 8.31 -28.44 13.72
C GLN A 105 7.00 -28.21 14.46
N LEU A 106 6.91 -27.12 15.22
CA LEU A 106 5.74 -26.81 16.05
C LEU A 106 4.58 -26.21 15.25
N ASN A 107 4.85 -25.59 14.10
CA ASN A 107 3.84 -24.93 13.27
C ASN A 107 4.17 -25.03 11.77
N PRO A 108 4.19 -26.26 11.20
CA PRO A 108 4.53 -26.47 9.80
C PRO A 108 3.54 -25.79 8.84
N ALA A 109 2.26 -25.66 9.22
CA ALA A 109 1.25 -24.98 8.41
C ALA A 109 1.55 -23.49 8.19
N GLN A 110 1.98 -22.75 9.22
CA GLN A 110 2.41 -21.36 9.07
C GLN A 110 3.72 -21.25 8.29
N THR A 111 4.63 -22.21 8.46
CA THR A 111 5.87 -22.28 7.67
C THR A 111 5.55 -22.42 6.18
N GLU A 112 4.65 -23.32 5.81
CA GLU A 112 4.21 -23.49 4.42
C GLU A 112 3.51 -22.24 3.87
N ALA A 113 2.67 -21.59 4.69
CA ALA A 113 2.01 -20.34 4.32
C ALA A 113 3.01 -19.21 4.05
N PHE A 114 4.04 -19.08 4.90
CA PHE A 114 5.13 -18.13 4.72
C PHE A 114 5.92 -18.44 3.44
N GLU A 115 6.32 -19.70 3.22
CA GLU A 115 7.06 -20.11 2.03
C GLU A 115 6.28 -19.82 0.74
N ARG A 116 4.98 -20.16 0.70
CA ARG A 116 4.11 -19.90 -0.44
C ARG A 116 3.96 -18.40 -0.69
N GLY A 117 3.75 -17.63 0.38
CA GLY A 117 3.63 -16.17 0.30
C GLY A 117 4.91 -15.50 -0.19
N LEU A 118 6.06 -15.89 0.36
CA LEU A 118 7.37 -15.39 -0.04
C LEU A 118 7.68 -15.77 -1.48
N ARG A 119 7.37 -17.00 -1.91
CA ARG A 119 7.51 -17.43 -3.30
C ARG A 119 6.70 -16.54 -4.24
N ARG A 120 5.42 -16.27 -3.95
CA ARG A 120 4.61 -15.33 -4.75
C ARG A 120 5.23 -13.93 -4.75
N TYR A 121 5.65 -13.43 -3.60
CA TYR A 121 6.26 -12.10 -3.45
C TYR A 121 7.54 -11.90 -4.28
N LEU A 122 8.37 -12.94 -4.37
CA LEU A 122 9.62 -12.91 -5.13
C LEU A 122 9.41 -13.10 -6.64
N THR A 123 8.38 -13.86 -7.04
CA THR A 123 8.16 -14.23 -8.44
C THR A 123 7.10 -13.38 -9.16
N ARG A 124 6.26 -12.67 -8.42
CA ARG A 124 5.27 -11.77 -9.03
C ARG A 124 5.95 -10.65 -9.82
N LYS A 125 5.22 -10.12 -10.80
CA LYS A 125 5.64 -8.90 -11.50
C LYS A 125 5.73 -7.73 -10.52
N ILE A 126 6.62 -6.80 -10.80
CA ILE A 126 6.77 -5.57 -10.02
C ILE A 126 7.06 -4.39 -10.95
N GLY A 127 6.51 -3.23 -10.62
CA GLY A 127 6.89 -1.95 -11.19
C GLY A 127 7.65 -1.10 -10.17
N PHE A 128 8.57 -0.27 -10.66
CA PHE A 128 9.39 0.63 -9.86
C PHE A 128 9.10 2.09 -10.22
N GLU A 129 9.40 3.00 -9.30
CA GLU A 129 9.34 4.46 -9.50
C GLU A 129 7.99 4.89 -10.07
N ALA A 130 6.92 4.28 -9.55
CA ALA A 130 5.61 4.40 -10.11
C ALA A 130 4.88 5.63 -9.57
N VAL A 131 4.05 6.20 -10.43
CA VAL A 131 3.09 7.24 -10.06
C VAL A 131 1.74 6.90 -10.67
N MET A 132 0.69 7.07 -9.88
CA MET A 132 -0.68 6.87 -10.33
C MET A 132 -1.44 8.17 -10.26
N ARG A 133 -2.05 8.56 -11.37
CA ARG A 133 -2.95 9.70 -11.45
C ARG A 133 -4.35 9.24 -11.82
N ILE A 134 -5.35 9.78 -11.14
CA ILE A 134 -6.75 9.44 -11.38
C ILE A 134 -7.51 10.69 -11.76
N ARG A 135 -8.20 10.62 -12.89
CA ARG A 135 -9.03 11.69 -13.45
C ARG A 135 -10.48 11.24 -13.50
N CYS A 136 -11.39 12.19 -13.37
CA CYS A 136 -12.82 11.98 -13.53
C CYS A 136 -13.46 13.05 -14.41
N THR A 137 -14.67 12.80 -14.88
CA THR A 137 -15.51 13.82 -15.54
C THR A 137 -15.64 15.06 -14.66
N ARG A 138 -15.69 16.24 -15.29
CA ARG A 138 -15.93 17.51 -14.60
C ARG A 138 -17.17 17.43 -13.71
N GLY A 139 -17.11 18.05 -12.54
CA GLY A 139 -18.16 17.99 -11.52
C GLY A 139 -17.98 16.84 -10.53
N LEU A 140 -17.05 15.92 -10.79
CA LEU A 140 -16.57 14.95 -9.81
C LEU A 140 -15.19 15.35 -9.28
N ALA A 141 -14.92 15.02 -8.02
CA ALA A 141 -13.61 15.23 -7.40
C ALA A 141 -13.18 14.02 -6.56
N MET A 142 -11.88 13.75 -6.54
CA MET A 142 -11.29 12.73 -5.66
C MET A 142 -11.13 13.32 -4.26
N HIS A 143 -11.83 12.75 -3.27
CA HIS A 143 -11.89 13.30 -1.92
C HIS A 143 -10.86 12.66 -0.97
N THR A 144 -10.83 11.33 -0.90
CA THR A 144 -9.93 10.60 0.02
C THR A 144 -9.43 9.33 -0.63
N PHE A 145 -8.13 9.10 -0.54
CA PHE A 145 -7.48 7.89 -1.04
C PHE A 145 -7.16 6.95 0.13
N HIS A 146 -7.32 5.66 -0.11
CA HIS A 146 -7.10 4.60 0.86
C HIS A 146 -6.18 3.52 0.31
N GLY A 147 -5.09 3.24 1.02
CA GLY A 147 -4.08 2.25 0.66
C GLY A 147 -2.68 2.65 1.08
N ASN A 148 -1.69 1.87 0.64
CA ASN A 148 -0.27 2.12 0.95
C ASN A 148 0.36 2.90 -0.21
N PHE A 149 0.60 4.18 0.01
CA PHE A 149 1.22 5.10 -0.94
C PHE A 149 1.64 6.38 -0.23
N PHE A 150 2.32 7.26 -0.97
CA PHE A 150 2.56 8.62 -0.54
C PHE A 150 1.82 9.61 -1.46
N VAL A 151 0.97 10.45 -0.89
CA VAL A 151 0.23 11.47 -1.66
C VAL A 151 1.16 12.64 -1.97
N ARG A 152 1.38 12.94 -3.27
CA ARG A 152 2.18 14.10 -3.72
C ARG A 152 1.33 15.33 -3.99
N SER A 153 0.12 15.14 -4.52
CA SER A 153 -0.88 16.17 -4.76
C SER A 153 -2.28 15.56 -4.67
N THR A 154 -3.32 16.39 -4.79
CA THR A 154 -4.73 16.00 -4.68
C THR A 154 -5.15 14.82 -5.56
N ASP A 155 -4.48 14.61 -6.70
CA ASP A 155 -4.81 13.56 -7.67
C ASP A 155 -3.63 12.65 -8.06
N LEU A 156 -2.49 12.77 -7.35
CA LEU A 156 -1.24 12.09 -7.71
C LEU A 156 -0.68 11.29 -6.54
N LEU A 157 -0.64 9.98 -6.72
CA LEU A 157 -0.07 9.03 -5.76
C LEU A 157 1.33 8.62 -6.20
N SER A 158 2.27 8.67 -5.26
CA SER A 158 3.63 8.14 -5.39
C SER A 158 3.65 6.71 -4.87
N LEU A 159 4.14 5.81 -5.73
CA LEU A 159 4.21 4.38 -5.51
C LEU A 159 5.63 3.92 -5.83
N PRO A 160 6.60 4.05 -4.89
CA PRO A 160 7.98 3.61 -5.11
C PRO A 160 8.08 2.20 -5.72
N ASN A 161 7.19 1.31 -5.26
CA ASN A 161 6.87 0.07 -5.94
C ASN A 161 5.37 -0.07 -6.18
N VAL A 162 5.02 -0.79 -7.25
CA VAL A 162 3.66 -1.24 -7.49
C VAL A 162 3.66 -2.74 -7.74
N SER A 163 2.78 -3.44 -7.03
CA SER A 163 2.60 -4.89 -7.15
C SER A 163 1.22 -5.20 -7.73
N PRO A 164 1.06 -6.33 -8.44
CA PRO A 164 -0.25 -6.75 -8.97
C PRO A 164 -1.25 -7.14 -7.87
N ASP A 165 -0.80 -7.26 -6.62
CA ASP A 165 -1.64 -7.66 -5.48
C ASP A 165 -2.03 -6.44 -4.61
N ALA A 166 -1.57 -5.23 -4.96
CA ALA A 166 -1.93 -4.00 -4.26
C ALA A 166 -3.28 -3.46 -4.75
N GLY A 167 -4.18 -3.14 -3.82
CA GLY A 167 -5.49 -2.54 -4.09
C GLY A 167 -5.64 -1.18 -3.40
N PHE A 168 -6.33 -0.26 -4.07
CA PHE A 168 -6.58 1.10 -3.60
C PHE A 168 -8.09 1.37 -3.57
N GLY A 169 -8.55 2.14 -2.57
CA GLY A 169 -9.93 2.62 -2.49
C GLY A 169 -9.96 4.14 -2.57
N ILE A 170 -10.97 4.72 -3.20
CA ILE A 170 -11.06 6.18 -3.38
C ILE A 170 -12.50 6.62 -3.15
N GLN A 171 -12.66 7.60 -2.27
CA GLN A 171 -13.92 8.31 -2.09
C GLN A 171 -13.99 9.44 -3.11
N VAL A 172 -15.13 9.53 -3.79
CA VAL A 172 -15.40 10.54 -4.82
C VAL A 172 -16.57 11.40 -4.37
N SER A 173 -16.46 12.71 -4.54
CA SER A 173 -17.53 13.69 -4.32
C SER A 173 -18.11 14.16 -5.66
N VAL A 174 -19.41 14.48 -5.64
CA VAL A 174 -20.08 15.22 -6.72
C VAL A 174 -20.14 16.69 -6.27
N GLU A 175 -19.31 17.54 -6.89
CA GLU A 175 -19.17 18.96 -6.55
C GLU A 175 -20.00 19.87 -7.46
N GLU A 176 -20.19 19.47 -8.72
CA GLU A 176 -21.08 20.15 -9.66
C GLU A 176 -22.13 19.15 -10.18
N ALA A 177 -23.34 19.63 -10.46
CA ALA A 177 -24.39 18.79 -11.03
C ALA A 177 -23.95 18.25 -12.41
N LEU A 178 -24.14 16.96 -12.62
CA LEU A 178 -23.77 16.27 -13.88
C LEU A 178 -24.88 16.35 -14.95
N SER A 179 -25.70 17.41 -14.93
CA SER A 179 -26.92 17.55 -15.76
C SER A 179 -26.67 17.48 -17.26
N ASP A 180 -25.50 17.93 -17.70
CA ASP A 180 -25.16 18.07 -19.12
C ASP A 180 -24.46 16.81 -19.66
N THR A 181 -24.33 15.76 -18.84
CA THR A 181 -23.60 14.54 -19.18
C THR A 181 -24.41 13.29 -18.83
N HIS A 182 -24.62 12.43 -19.83
CA HIS A 182 -25.25 11.11 -19.60
C HIS A 182 -24.27 10.05 -19.10
N THR A 183 -22.98 10.36 -19.04
CA THR A 183 -21.92 9.41 -18.68
C THR A 183 -20.84 10.09 -17.86
N ALA A 184 -20.52 9.51 -16.71
CA ALA A 184 -19.37 9.84 -15.90
C ALA A 184 -18.22 8.88 -16.21
N CYS A 185 -17.03 9.42 -16.42
CA CYS A 185 -15.84 8.65 -16.76
C CYS A 185 -14.82 8.78 -15.64
N PHE A 186 -14.13 7.68 -15.36
CA PHE A 186 -12.97 7.62 -14.47
C PHE A 186 -11.80 7.04 -15.25
N GLN A 187 -10.63 7.63 -15.12
CA GLN A 187 -9.42 7.14 -15.77
C GLN A 187 -8.26 7.10 -14.79
N ALA A 188 -7.75 5.89 -14.54
CA ALA A 188 -6.53 5.66 -13.78
C ALA A 188 -5.36 5.45 -14.74
N ALA A 189 -4.34 6.31 -14.63
CA ALA A 189 -3.10 6.22 -15.39
C ALA A 189 -1.93 5.91 -14.45
N LEU A 190 -1.35 4.73 -14.59
CA LEU A 190 -0.19 4.25 -13.83
C LEU A 190 1.06 4.29 -14.71
N LEU A 191 1.96 5.22 -14.43
CA LEU A 191 3.28 5.30 -15.03
C LEU A 191 4.27 4.55 -14.14
N TYR A 192 5.07 3.63 -14.69
CA TYR A 192 6.03 2.85 -13.93
C TYR A 192 7.21 2.37 -14.79
N THR A 193 8.32 2.02 -14.13
CA THR A 193 9.47 1.34 -14.76
C THR A 193 9.32 -0.17 -14.57
N SER A 194 9.34 -0.94 -15.66
CA SER A 194 9.23 -2.39 -15.61
C SER A 194 10.51 -3.04 -15.07
N SER A 195 10.45 -4.32 -14.67
CA SER A 195 11.64 -5.09 -14.28
C SER A 195 12.66 -5.28 -15.40
N LYS A 196 12.32 -4.91 -16.65
CA LYS A 196 13.23 -4.89 -17.80
C LYS A 196 13.84 -3.51 -18.08
N GLY A 197 13.59 -2.52 -17.22
CA GLY A 197 14.10 -1.15 -17.39
C GLY A 197 13.30 -0.29 -18.37
N GLU A 198 12.09 -0.70 -18.75
CA GLU A 198 11.26 0.06 -19.69
C GLU A 198 10.27 0.96 -18.95
N ARG A 199 10.18 2.22 -19.34
CA ARG A 199 9.15 3.13 -18.84
C ARG A 199 7.83 2.87 -19.56
N ARG A 200 6.78 2.50 -18.82
CA ARG A 200 5.47 2.10 -19.36
C ARG A 200 4.36 2.88 -18.68
N ILE A 201 3.27 3.12 -19.41
CA ILE A 201 2.02 3.65 -18.88
C ILE A 201 0.93 2.59 -19.06
N ARG A 202 0.22 2.27 -17.98
CA ARG A 202 -1.00 1.46 -18.00
C ARG A 202 -2.20 2.36 -17.73
N VAL A 203 -3.23 2.27 -18.56
CA VAL A 203 -4.44 3.09 -18.44
C VAL A 203 -5.65 2.18 -18.27
N HIS A 204 -6.49 2.49 -17.29
CA HIS A 204 -7.82 1.91 -17.12
C HIS A 204 -8.85 3.02 -17.22
N THR A 205 -9.86 2.83 -18.06
CA THR A 205 -10.98 3.76 -18.24
C THR A 205 -12.27 3.03 -17.87
N LEU A 206 -13.06 3.63 -16.99
CA LEU A 206 -14.39 3.18 -16.59
C LEU A 206 -15.41 4.26 -16.94
N CYS A 207 -16.50 3.89 -17.59
CA CYS A 207 -17.59 4.79 -17.95
C CYS A 207 -18.88 4.27 -17.31
N LEU A 208 -19.59 5.13 -16.58
CA LEU A 208 -20.81 4.81 -15.85
C LEU A 208 -21.95 5.75 -16.28
N PRO A 209 -23.20 5.25 -16.38
CA PRO A 209 -24.34 6.10 -16.67
C PRO A 209 -24.61 7.08 -15.52
N VAL A 210 -25.06 8.29 -15.86
CA VAL A 210 -25.52 9.30 -14.90
C VAL A 210 -27.04 9.26 -14.86
N THR A 211 -27.63 9.26 -13.66
CA THR A 211 -29.08 9.24 -13.47
C THR A 211 -29.51 10.20 -12.37
N PRO A 212 -30.62 10.95 -12.55
CA PRO A 212 -31.26 11.70 -11.47
C PRO A 212 -32.18 10.81 -10.61
N ASN A 213 -32.41 9.55 -10.99
CA ASN A 213 -33.36 8.65 -10.33
C ASN A 213 -32.68 7.84 -9.22
N MET A 214 -33.08 8.09 -7.97
CA MET A 214 -32.56 7.37 -6.80
C MET A 214 -32.73 5.85 -6.90
N HIS A 215 -33.82 5.36 -7.49
CA HIS A 215 -34.05 3.93 -7.62
C HIS A 215 -33.00 3.25 -8.51
N GLU A 216 -32.57 3.92 -9.58
CA GLU A 216 -31.51 3.42 -10.47
C GLU A 216 -30.14 3.43 -9.78
N VAL A 217 -29.88 4.42 -8.90
CA VAL A 217 -28.66 4.45 -8.08
C VAL A 217 -28.59 3.25 -7.15
N ILE A 218 -29.69 2.92 -6.46
CA ILE A 218 -29.75 1.78 -5.54
C ILE A 218 -29.59 0.46 -6.30
N GLN A 219 -30.25 0.31 -7.45
CA GLN A 219 -30.12 -0.89 -8.28
C GLN A 219 -28.73 -1.06 -8.90
N GLY A 220 -28.04 0.04 -9.20
CA GLY A 220 -26.68 0.02 -9.75
C GLY A 220 -25.57 -0.13 -8.71
N ALA A 221 -25.90 -0.26 -7.42
CA ALA A 221 -24.92 -0.32 -6.35
C ALA A 221 -24.17 -1.66 -6.32
N ASP A 222 -22.84 -1.61 -6.35
CA ASP A 222 -21.98 -2.76 -6.12
C ASP A 222 -21.73 -2.94 -4.62
N GLN A 223 -22.40 -3.93 -4.02
CA GLN A 223 -22.30 -4.22 -2.59
C GLN A 223 -20.88 -4.58 -2.13
N GLU A 224 -20.08 -5.23 -2.98
CA GLU A 224 -18.72 -5.63 -2.64
C GLU A 224 -17.79 -4.42 -2.66
N ALA A 225 -17.91 -3.56 -3.67
CA ALA A 225 -17.16 -2.30 -3.75
C ALA A 225 -17.52 -1.35 -2.59
N VAL A 226 -18.81 -1.23 -2.26
CA VAL A 226 -19.28 -0.42 -1.12
C VAL A 226 -18.70 -0.96 0.19
N THR A 227 -18.81 -2.27 0.44
CA THR A 227 -18.29 -2.90 1.66
C THR A 227 -16.78 -2.74 1.75
N SER A 228 -16.05 -2.93 0.64
CA SER A 228 -14.60 -2.78 0.57
C SER A 228 -14.16 -1.34 0.88
N LEU A 229 -14.88 -0.34 0.36
CA LEU A 229 -14.57 1.07 0.62
C LEU A 229 -14.87 1.45 2.07
N LEU A 230 -16.03 1.05 2.60
CA LEU A 230 -16.40 1.30 4.00
C LEU A 230 -15.39 0.69 4.97
N ALA A 231 -14.91 -0.53 4.69
CA ALA A 231 -13.89 -1.18 5.51
C ALA A 231 -12.54 -0.44 5.54
N LYS A 232 -12.27 0.42 4.55
CA LYS A 232 -11.06 1.26 4.48
C LYS A 232 -11.23 2.64 5.12
N MET A 233 -12.46 3.07 5.37
CA MET A 233 -12.77 4.38 5.97
C MET A 233 -12.64 4.39 7.50
N GLY A 234 -12.64 3.21 8.13
CA GLY A 234 -12.51 3.02 9.57
C GLY A 234 -11.09 2.99 10.08
#